data_AF-A0A956K568-F1
#
_entry.id   AF-A0A956K568-F1
#
_cell.length_a   1.000
_cell.length_b   1.000
_cell.length_c   1.000
_cell.angle_alpha   90.00
_cell.angle_beta   90.00
_cell.angle_gamma   90.00
#
_symmetry.space_group_name_H-M   'P 1'
#
loop_
_entity.id
_entity.type
_entity.pdbx_description
1 polymer ?
#
loop_
_entity_poly.entity_id
_entity_poly.type
_entity_poly.pdbx_seq_one_letter_code
_entity_poly.pdbx_strand_id
1 'polypeptide(L)'
;MSRVAFTSLSFLLAAGLGWFTACTESSLGTPCETEADCDEGMICDVHDGQGTCQEGHHHDEGDTAASGCAAETRDDDFAVGMSKSGTMITATFVSAEPAPPALDDNTWVMTFTNLDGTSLDAPTIVVTPTMPDHGHGTPIEAVVTATENPNEYSITPVNLFMAGLWEVAFDVSVGENQDTVTFAFCVE
;
A
#
# COMPACT_ATOMS: atom_id res chain seq x y z
N MET A 1 18.33 -42.82 75.18
CA MET A 1 18.71 -41.59 75.91
C MET A 1 18.08 -40.44 75.15
N SER A 2 16.90 -39.96 75.59
CA SER A 2 16.75 -38.73 76.40
C SER A 2 17.07 -37.49 75.55
N ARG A 3 16.16 -36.57 75.23
CA ARG A 3 15.13 -35.96 76.09
C ARG A 3 13.95 -35.42 75.28
N VAL A 4 12.77 -35.60 75.86
CA VAL A 4 11.53 -34.86 75.63
C VAL A 4 11.65 -33.50 76.34
N ALA A 5 11.18 -32.41 75.71
CA ALA A 5 10.92 -31.15 76.39
C ALA A 5 9.61 -30.54 75.88
N PHE A 6 8.58 -30.61 76.71
CA PHE A 6 7.33 -29.86 76.63
C PHE A 6 7.60 -28.39 76.97
N THR A 7 7.09 -27.44 76.18
CA THR A 7 6.80 -26.09 76.71
C THR A 7 5.62 -25.41 76.00
N SER A 8 4.58 -25.19 76.81
CA SER A 8 3.62 -24.08 76.87
C SER A 8 3.05 -23.40 75.62
N LEU A 9 1.76 -23.68 75.42
CA LEU A 9 0.63 -22.78 75.18
C LEU A 9 0.90 -21.24 75.20
N SER A 10 0.49 -20.56 74.13
CA SER A 10 -0.14 -19.23 74.15
C SER A 10 -0.85 -18.96 72.82
N PHE A 11 -2.17 -18.89 72.86
CA PHE A 11 -3.05 -18.50 71.76
C PHE A 11 -3.13 -16.98 71.75
N LEU A 12 -2.61 -16.33 70.70
CA LEU A 12 -2.78 -14.90 70.46
C LEU A 12 -3.48 -14.74 69.11
N LEU A 13 -4.77 -14.39 69.20
CA LEU A 13 -5.61 -14.02 68.09
C LEU A 13 -5.18 -12.63 67.61
N ALA A 14 -4.50 -12.55 66.47
CA ALA A 14 -4.20 -11.29 65.80
C ALA A 14 -5.02 -11.20 64.51
N ALA A 15 -6.10 -10.43 64.55
CA ALA A 15 -6.80 -9.97 63.37
C ALA A 15 -5.92 -8.92 62.67
N GLY A 16 -5.28 -9.31 61.56
CA GLY A 16 -4.45 -8.45 60.71
C GLY A 16 -5.13 -8.28 59.37
N LEU A 17 -5.51 -7.04 59.06
CA LEU A 17 -6.25 -6.61 57.90
C LEU A 17 -5.70 -7.16 56.58
N GLY A 18 -6.58 -7.73 55.77
CA GLY A 18 -6.30 -8.05 54.38
C GLY A 18 -5.97 -6.77 53.62
N TRP A 19 -4.78 -6.74 53.02
CA TRP A 19 -4.46 -5.79 51.98
C TRP A 19 -5.21 -6.25 50.73
N PHE A 20 -6.40 -5.70 50.52
CA PHE A 20 -6.99 -5.65 49.20
C PHE A 20 -6.08 -4.73 48.38
N THR A 21 -5.19 -5.34 47.59
CA THR A 21 -4.60 -4.65 46.45
C THR A 21 -5.79 -4.26 45.57
N ALA A 22 -6.19 -3.00 45.62
CA ALA A 22 -7.14 -2.44 44.67
C ALA A 22 -6.49 -2.63 43.30
N CYS A 23 -7.08 -3.49 42.46
CA CYS A 23 -6.97 -3.29 41.03
C CYS A 23 -7.58 -1.90 40.81
N THR A 24 -6.76 -0.89 40.53
CA THR A 24 -7.28 0.34 39.95
C THR A 24 -7.97 -0.09 38.66
N GLU A 25 -9.30 -0.17 38.70
CA GLU A 25 -10.14 -0.41 37.53
C GLU A 25 -9.92 0.78 36.60
N SER A 26 -8.99 0.65 35.65
CA SER A 26 -8.82 1.65 34.61
C SER A 26 -10.13 1.77 33.84
N SER A 27 -10.68 2.98 33.67
CA SER A 27 -11.93 3.23 32.95
C SER A 27 -11.91 2.88 31.46
N LEU A 28 -10.85 2.24 30.95
CA LEU A 28 -10.65 1.91 29.55
C LEU A 28 -11.78 1.01 29.01
N GLY A 29 -12.47 1.47 27.98
CA GLY A 29 -13.62 0.80 27.37
C GLY A 29 -14.96 1.04 28.06
N THR A 30 -15.02 1.89 29.09
CA THR A 30 -16.28 2.24 29.76
C THR A 30 -17.10 3.18 28.87
N PRO A 31 -18.43 3.02 28.77
CA PRO A 31 -19.29 3.95 28.04
C PRO A 31 -19.19 5.38 28.59
N CYS A 32 -19.16 6.37 27.69
CA CYS A 32 -19.12 7.79 28.04
C CYS A 32 -20.02 8.60 27.09
N GLU A 33 -20.50 9.75 27.56
CA GLU A 33 -21.14 10.77 26.71
C GLU A 33 -20.22 11.99 26.56
N THR A 34 -19.37 12.23 27.55
CA THR A 34 -18.40 13.33 27.59
C THR A 34 -17.08 12.89 28.22
N GLU A 35 -16.00 13.67 28.02
CA GLU A 35 -14.70 13.41 28.66
C GLU A 35 -14.75 13.39 30.20
N ALA A 36 -15.74 14.07 30.80
CA ALA A 36 -15.95 14.07 32.24
C ALA A 36 -16.39 12.71 32.80
N ASP A 37 -16.85 11.80 31.93
CA ASP A 37 -17.22 10.44 32.30
C ASP A 37 -16.01 9.49 32.34
N CYS A 38 -14.82 9.97 31.96
CA CYS A 38 -13.59 9.21 31.88
C CYS A 38 -12.59 9.58 32.98
N ASP A 39 -11.69 8.65 33.31
CA ASP A 39 -10.58 8.90 34.23
C ASP A 39 -9.64 10.00 33.70
N GLU A 40 -8.94 10.68 34.62
CA GLU A 40 -8.02 11.78 34.29
C GLU A 40 -6.95 11.35 33.27
N GLY A 41 -6.90 12.02 32.12
CA GLY A 41 -6.00 11.70 31.01
C GLY A 41 -6.60 10.79 29.91
N MET A 42 -7.83 10.33 30.08
CA MET A 42 -8.60 9.64 29.03
C MET A 42 -9.51 10.60 28.27
N ILE A 43 -9.85 10.23 27.04
CA ILE A 43 -10.80 10.94 26.18
C ILE A 43 -12.04 10.08 25.97
N CYS A 44 -13.20 10.73 25.80
CA CYS A 44 -14.41 10.05 25.38
C CYS A 44 -14.44 9.96 23.86
N ASP A 45 -14.10 8.79 23.31
CA ASP A 45 -14.07 8.55 21.87
C ASP A 45 -15.45 8.03 21.39
N VAL A 46 -16.15 8.83 20.57
CA VAL A 46 -17.54 8.59 20.15
C VAL A 46 -17.61 8.17 18.69
N HIS A 47 -18.00 6.92 18.46
CA HIS A 47 -18.27 6.37 17.11
C HIS A 47 -19.73 5.95 17.02
N ASP A 48 -20.41 6.33 15.93
CA ASP A 48 -21.82 5.97 15.66
C ASP A 48 -22.78 6.26 16.82
N GLY A 49 -22.48 7.30 17.62
CA GLY A 49 -23.28 7.70 18.78
C GLY A 49 -23.09 6.85 20.04
N GLN A 50 -22.03 6.05 20.11
CA GLN A 50 -21.61 5.32 21.31
C GLN A 50 -20.19 5.78 21.71
N GLY A 51 -20.05 6.40 22.88
CA GLY A 51 -18.75 6.82 23.42
C GLY A 51 -18.09 5.74 24.25
N THR A 52 -16.77 5.61 24.15
CA THR A 52 -15.97 4.79 25.06
C THR A 52 -14.74 5.56 25.55
N CYS A 53 -14.41 5.41 26.84
CA CYS A 53 -13.21 6.01 27.41
C CYS A 53 -11.96 5.29 26.89
N GLN A 54 -11.07 6.03 26.24
CA GLN A 54 -9.82 5.49 25.71
C GLN A 54 -8.63 6.33 26.18
N GLU A 55 -7.45 5.72 26.18
CA GLU A 55 -6.21 6.47 26.38
C GLU A 55 -6.12 7.55 25.30
N GLY A 56 -5.80 8.78 25.70
CA GLY A 56 -5.71 9.94 24.82
C GLY A 56 -4.70 9.69 23.70
N HIS A 57 -5.18 9.17 22.59
CA HIS A 57 -4.46 9.16 21.34
C HIS A 57 -4.90 10.42 20.63
N HIS A 58 -4.03 11.43 20.65
CA HIS A 58 -4.21 12.55 19.77
C HIS A 58 -4.30 11.97 18.35
N HIS A 59 -5.49 12.03 17.76
CA HIS A 59 -5.56 12.34 16.35
C HIS A 59 -4.87 13.68 16.25
N ASP A 60 -3.54 13.65 16.05
CA ASP A 60 -2.86 14.79 15.45
C ASP A 60 -3.80 15.23 14.34
N GLU A 61 -4.25 16.50 14.40
CA GLU A 61 -4.68 17.16 13.18
C GLU A 61 -3.44 17.14 12.30
N GLY A 62 -3.32 16.03 11.58
CA GLY A 62 -2.11 15.62 10.92
C GLY A 62 -1.73 16.73 9.99
N ASP A 63 -0.54 17.26 10.21
CA ASP A 63 0.35 17.75 9.17
C ASP A 63 -0.05 17.04 7.87
N THR A 64 -0.45 17.79 6.84
CA THR A 64 -0.98 17.26 5.58
C THR A 64 0.12 16.55 4.78
N ALA A 65 0.74 15.55 5.40
CA ALA A 65 1.65 14.63 4.77
C ALA A 65 0.86 13.98 3.64
N ALA A 66 1.42 14.08 2.45
CA ALA A 66 0.84 13.43 1.30
C ALA A 66 0.61 11.95 1.63
N SER A 67 -0.54 11.43 1.21
CA SER A 67 -0.91 10.02 1.33
C SER A 67 -1.32 9.50 -0.05
N GLY A 68 -1.37 8.17 -0.22
CA GLY A 68 -1.74 7.58 -1.51
C GLY A 68 -0.74 7.98 -2.60
N CYS A 69 -1.24 8.27 -3.80
CA CYS A 69 -0.37 8.58 -4.94
C CYS A 69 0.36 9.92 -4.80
N ALA A 70 -0.17 10.87 -4.04
CA ALA A 70 0.54 12.11 -3.75
C ALA A 70 1.84 11.88 -2.92
N ALA A 71 1.93 10.74 -2.20
CA ALA A 71 3.09 10.37 -1.38
C ALA A 71 4.04 9.40 -2.10
N GLU A 72 3.61 8.85 -3.23
CA GLU A 72 4.41 7.90 -3.99
C GLU A 72 5.60 8.63 -4.64
N THR A 73 6.75 7.97 -4.66
CA THR A 73 8.00 8.55 -5.19
C THR A 73 8.70 7.61 -6.16
N ARG A 74 8.16 6.39 -6.35
CA ARG A 74 8.67 5.34 -7.23
C ARG A 74 8.00 5.37 -8.60
N ASP A 75 6.91 6.11 -8.76
CA ASP A 75 6.21 6.25 -10.03
C ASP A 75 6.90 7.24 -10.98
N ASP A 76 6.51 7.18 -12.24
CA ASP A 76 6.93 8.12 -13.27
C ASP A 76 5.94 9.27 -13.39
N ASP A 77 6.46 10.48 -13.59
CA ASP A 77 5.64 11.61 -14.02
C ASP A 77 5.16 11.39 -15.46
N PHE A 78 3.87 11.06 -15.62
CA PHE A 78 3.31 10.81 -16.94
C PHE A 78 3.30 12.08 -17.81
N ALA A 79 3.80 11.94 -19.04
CA ALA A 79 3.60 12.91 -20.10
C ALA A 79 3.56 12.23 -21.47
N VAL A 80 2.77 12.75 -22.41
CA VAL A 80 2.87 12.33 -23.81
C VAL A 80 4.28 12.63 -24.33
N GLY A 81 4.89 11.67 -25.01
CA GLY A 81 6.28 11.72 -25.44
C GLY A 81 7.29 11.27 -24.37
N MET A 82 6.85 10.90 -23.15
CA MET A 82 7.75 10.27 -22.19
C MET A 82 8.29 8.97 -22.78
N SER A 83 9.56 8.70 -22.52
CA SER A 83 10.23 7.51 -23.05
C SER A 83 11.17 6.90 -22.04
N LYS A 84 11.37 5.59 -22.18
CA LYS A 84 12.38 4.82 -21.47
C LYS A 84 13.14 3.97 -22.47
N SER A 85 14.44 3.81 -22.24
CA SER A 85 15.28 2.97 -23.08
C SER A 85 15.83 1.82 -22.25
N GLY A 86 15.84 0.63 -22.85
CA GLY A 86 16.55 -0.53 -22.35
C GLY A 86 17.95 -0.60 -22.96
N THR A 87 18.39 -1.80 -23.27
CA THR A 87 19.69 -2.06 -23.90
C THR A 87 19.64 -2.10 -25.43
N MET A 88 18.45 -2.31 -26.00
CA MET A 88 18.18 -2.46 -27.43
C MET A 88 17.11 -1.49 -27.91
N ILE A 89 16.09 -1.23 -27.09
CA ILE A 89 14.89 -0.51 -27.51
C ILE A 89 14.68 0.80 -26.75
N THR A 90 13.96 1.72 -27.40
CA THR A 90 13.32 2.87 -26.77
C THR A 90 11.81 2.74 -26.94
N ALA A 91 11.07 2.76 -25.83
CA ALA A 91 9.62 2.82 -25.80
C ALA A 91 9.17 4.23 -25.47
N THR A 92 8.21 4.77 -26.23
CA THR A 92 7.72 6.15 -26.08
C THR A 92 6.21 6.20 -26.12
N PHE A 93 5.58 6.90 -25.17
CA PHE A 93 4.15 7.15 -25.19
C PHE A 93 3.76 8.13 -26.30
N VAL A 94 2.81 7.72 -27.14
CA VAL A 94 2.13 8.58 -28.12
C VAL A 94 0.85 9.14 -27.52
N SER A 95 0.07 8.30 -26.83
CA SER A 95 -1.10 8.71 -26.06
C SER A 95 -1.46 7.68 -24.99
N ALA A 96 -2.29 8.09 -24.04
CA ALA A 96 -2.94 7.23 -23.07
C ALA A 96 -4.40 7.70 -22.88
N GLU A 97 -5.30 6.76 -22.62
CA GLU A 97 -6.68 7.03 -22.22
C GLU A 97 -7.01 6.13 -21.01
N PRO A 98 -7.26 6.69 -19.82
CA PRO A 98 -7.09 8.11 -19.47
C PRO A 98 -5.62 8.58 -19.52
N ALA A 99 -5.43 9.91 -19.52
CA ALA A 99 -4.13 10.58 -19.40
C ALA A 99 -4.17 11.61 -18.25
N PRO A 100 -3.45 11.40 -17.14
CA PRO A 100 -2.53 10.28 -16.87
C PRO A 100 -3.24 8.93 -16.76
N PRO A 101 -2.50 7.81 -16.84
CA PRO A 101 -3.04 6.49 -16.53
C PRO A 101 -3.72 6.49 -15.16
N ALA A 102 -4.85 5.79 -15.06
CA ALA A 102 -5.67 5.79 -13.86
C ALA A 102 -6.17 4.38 -13.53
N LEU A 103 -6.96 4.28 -12.46
CA LEU A 103 -7.60 3.05 -12.04
C LEU A 103 -8.45 2.45 -13.17
N ASP A 104 -8.57 1.12 -13.19
CA ASP A 104 -9.29 0.31 -14.16
C ASP A 104 -8.59 0.16 -15.53
N ASP A 105 -9.37 0.03 -16.61
CA ASP A 105 -8.88 -0.25 -17.94
C ASP A 105 -8.33 1.01 -18.60
N ASN A 106 -7.08 0.94 -19.04
CA ASN A 106 -6.43 1.97 -19.82
C ASN A 106 -6.21 1.49 -21.25
N THR A 107 -6.16 2.43 -22.19
CA THR A 107 -5.72 2.18 -23.56
C THR A 107 -4.53 3.07 -23.86
N TRP A 108 -3.39 2.45 -24.20
CA TRP A 108 -2.15 3.18 -24.48
C TRP A 108 -1.77 3.02 -25.94
N VAL A 109 -1.23 4.08 -26.52
CA VAL A 109 -0.60 4.04 -27.83
C VAL A 109 0.87 4.39 -27.63
N MET A 110 1.75 3.49 -28.06
CA MET A 110 3.19 3.62 -27.84
C MET A 110 3.96 3.30 -29.10
N THR A 111 5.15 3.90 -29.22
CA THR A 111 6.13 3.51 -30.23
C THR A 111 7.27 2.72 -29.60
N PHE A 112 7.80 1.76 -30.37
CA PHE A 112 8.98 0.98 -30.01
C PHE A 112 9.99 1.03 -31.15
N THR A 113 11.20 1.53 -30.87
CA THR A 113 12.28 1.68 -31.85
C THR A 113 13.58 1.12 -31.31
N ASN A 114 14.58 0.91 -32.17
CA ASN A 114 15.97 0.73 -31.74
C ASN A 114 16.48 2.02 -31.05
N LEU A 115 17.62 1.92 -30.34
CA LEU A 115 18.26 3.07 -29.67
C LEU A 115 18.66 4.22 -30.62
N ASP A 116 18.82 3.95 -31.91
CA ASP A 116 19.11 4.97 -32.94
C ASP A 116 17.83 5.58 -33.56
N GLY A 117 16.65 5.20 -33.08
CA GLY A 117 15.35 5.65 -33.55
C GLY A 117 14.80 4.90 -34.77
N THR A 118 15.49 3.87 -35.26
CA THR A 118 15.02 3.07 -36.40
C THR A 118 13.94 2.06 -36.00
N SER A 119 13.12 1.65 -36.97
CA SER A 119 12.08 0.63 -36.78
C SER A 119 12.62 -0.72 -36.34
N LEU A 120 11.90 -1.38 -35.43
CA LEU A 120 12.12 -2.79 -35.10
C LEU A 120 11.54 -3.68 -36.22
N ASP A 121 12.24 -4.76 -36.57
CA ASP A 121 11.76 -5.73 -37.56
C ASP A 121 10.85 -6.77 -36.90
N ALA A 122 9.55 -6.69 -37.18
CA ALA A 122 8.52 -7.61 -36.68
C ALA A 122 8.64 -7.92 -35.16
N PRO A 123 8.63 -6.91 -34.27
CA PRO A 123 8.76 -7.15 -32.84
C PRO A 123 7.54 -7.91 -32.28
N THR A 124 7.81 -8.78 -31.32
CA THR A 124 6.79 -9.31 -30.40
C THR A 124 6.86 -8.51 -29.11
N ILE A 125 5.72 -8.02 -28.63
CA ILE A 125 5.64 -7.18 -27.43
C ILE A 125 4.65 -7.84 -26.48
N VAL A 126 5.11 -8.13 -25.26
CA VAL A 126 4.29 -8.62 -24.15
C VAL A 126 4.26 -7.55 -23.08
N VAL A 127 3.07 -7.28 -22.54
CA VAL A 127 2.86 -6.22 -21.53
C VAL A 127 2.37 -6.84 -20.24
N THR A 128 3.09 -6.58 -19.16
CA THR A 128 2.86 -7.24 -17.85
C THR A 128 2.71 -6.20 -16.75
N PRO A 129 1.47 -5.80 -16.39
CA PRO A 129 1.21 -4.94 -15.23
C PRO A 129 1.33 -5.74 -13.92
N THR A 130 2.10 -5.21 -12.97
CA THR A 130 2.31 -5.81 -11.64
C THR A 130 2.21 -4.76 -10.53
N MET A 131 1.72 -5.16 -9.36
CA MET A 131 1.79 -4.34 -8.16
C MET A 131 2.90 -4.89 -7.25
N PRO A 132 4.07 -4.24 -7.16
CA PRO A 132 5.19 -4.73 -6.36
C PRO A 132 4.82 -4.90 -4.89
N ASP A 133 4.01 -3.98 -4.34
CA ASP A 133 3.61 -4.01 -2.92
C ASP A 133 2.60 -5.13 -2.59
N HIS A 134 1.93 -5.68 -3.61
CA HIS A 134 0.97 -6.79 -3.46
C HIS A 134 1.52 -8.13 -3.95
N GLY A 135 2.67 -8.12 -4.65
CA GLY A 135 3.34 -9.32 -5.14
C GLY A 135 2.59 -10.06 -6.26
N HIS A 136 1.64 -9.41 -6.92
CA HIS A 136 0.90 -9.97 -8.06
C HIS A 136 0.48 -8.87 -9.05
N GLY A 137 0.07 -9.29 -10.25
CA GLY A 137 -0.45 -8.40 -11.29
C GLY A 137 -1.93 -8.59 -11.57
N THR A 138 -2.35 -8.13 -12.74
CA THR A 138 -3.70 -8.38 -13.28
C THR A 138 -3.79 -9.76 -13.92
N PRO A 139 -4.94 -10.46 -13.83
CA PRO A 139 -5.20 -11.67 -14.61
C PRO A 139 -5.63 -11.36 -16.05
N ILE A 140 -5.78 -10.08 -16.43
CA ILE A 140 -6.20 -9.66 -17.76
C ILE A 140 -4.96 -9.35 -18.59
N GLU A 141 -4.76 -10.12 -19.66
CA GLU A 141 -3.66 -9.88 -20.59
C GLU A 141 -3.99 -8.70 -21.51
N ALA A 142 -3.05 -7.76 -21.62
CA ALA A 142 -3.16 -6.67 -22.58
C ALA A 142 -2.94 -7.19 -24.01
N VAL A 143 -3.76 -6.72 -24.95
CA VAL A 143 -3.61 -7.05 -26.36
C VAL A 143 -2.83 -5.95 -27.05
N VAL A 144 -1.74 -6.32 -27.72
CA VAL A 144 -0.90 -5.40 -28.51
C VAL A 144 -1.25 -5.54 -29.98
N THR A 145 -1.67 -4.44 -30.61
CA THR A 145 -2.05 -4.39 -32.03
C THR A 145 -1.29 -3.28 -32.73
N ALA A 146 -0.63 -3.58 -33.85
CA ALA A 146 -0.01 -2.56 -34.69
C ALA A 146 -1.08 -1.61 -35.26
N THR A 147 -0.80 -0.31 -35.27
CA THR A 147 -1.67 0.71 -35.86
C THR A 147 -1.37 0.92 -37.34
N GLU A 148 -2.04 1.88 -37.97
CA GLU A 148 -1.71 2.32 -39.34
C GLU A 148 -0.40 3.13 -39.40
N ASN A 149 0.05 3.68 -38.27
CA ASN A 149 1.28 4.45 -38.16
C ASN A 149 2.49 3.52 -37.95
N PRO A 150 3.62 3.77 -38.64
CA PRO A 150 4.83 2.96 -38.45
C PRO A 150 5.32 2.97 -37.00
N ASN A 151 5.72 1.79 -36.51
CA ASN A 151 6.24 1.55 -35.16
C ASN A 151 5.28 1.83 -34.01
N GLU A 152 4.02 2.17 -34.29
CA GLU A 152 3.03 2.54 -33.28
C GLU A 152 2.08 1.37 -33.01
N TYR A 153 1.87 1.08 -31.73
CA TYR A 153 1.09 -0.05 -31.23
C TYR A 153 0.04 0.44 -30.25
N SER A 154 -1.19 0.01 -30.45
CA SER A 154 -2.27 0.13 -29.48
C SER A 154 -2.23 -1.05 -28.50
N ILE A 155 -2.28 -0.75 -27.22
CA ILE A 155 -2.19 -1.71 -26.12
C ILE A 155 -3.45 -1.55 -25.27
N THR A 156 -4.31 -2.57 -25.27
CA THR A 156 -5.60 -2.50 -24.56
C THR A 156 -6.16 -3.88 -24.22
N PRO A 157 -6.81 -4.06 -23.05
CA PRO A 157 -6.76 -3.14 -21.91
C PRO A 157 -5.42 -3.26 -21.17
N VAL A 158 -4.86 -2.14 -20.73
CA VAL A 158 -3.88 -2.12 -19.64
C VAL A 158 -4.66 -1.99 -18.34
N ASN A 159 -4.91 -3.12 -17.68
CA ASN A 159 -5.83 -3.19 -16.55
C ASN A 159 -5.11 -2.92 -15.22
N LEU A 160 -5.40 -1.77 -14.60
CA LEU A 160 -4.83 -1.28 -13.34
C LEU A 160 -5.94 -1.24 -12.26
N PHE A 161 -6.50 -2.39 -11.92
CA PHE A 161 -7.79 -2.52 -11.22
C PHE A 161 -7.77 -2.25 -9.70
N MET A 162 -6.62 -1.91 -9.12
CA MET A 162 -6.48 -1.58 -7.69
C MET A 162 -5.66 -0.32 -7.52
N ALA A 163 -6.03 0.50 -6.54
CA ALA A 163 -5.29 1.71 -6.21
C ALA A 163 -3.91 1.38 -5.65
N GLY A 164 -2.92 2.20 -5.98
CA GLY A 164 -1.53 2.07 -5.58
C GLY A 164 -0.56 2.05 -6.75
N LEU A 165 0.70 1.74 -6.45
CA LEU A 165 1.77 1.68 -7.44
C LEU A 165 1.64 0.43 -8.33
N TRP A 166 1.66 0.67 -9.64
CA TRP A 166 1.80 -0.35 -10.67
C TRP A 166 3.11 -0.18 -11.43
N GLU A 167 3.77 -1.28 -11.70
CA GLU A 167 4.89 -1.40 -12.65
C GLU A 167 4.40 -2.16 -13.88
N VAL A 168 4.46 -1.53 -15.05
CA VAL A 168 4.07 -2.11 -16.33
C VAL A 168 5.31 -2.38 -17.17
N ALA A 169 5.70 -3.64 -17.22
CA ALA A 169 6.83 -4.11 -17.99
C ALA A 169 6.43 -4.37 -19.45
N PHE A 170 7.29 -3.96 -20.38
CA PHE A 170 7.19 -4.21 -21.81
C PHE A 170 8.36 -5.10 -22.23
N ASP A 171 8.08 -6.39 -22.38
CA ASP A 171 9.05 -7.37 -22.87
C ASP A 171 9.00 -7.40 -24.39
N VAL A 172 10.07 -6.92 -25.04
CA VAL A 172 10.16 -6.78 -26.50
C VAL A 172 11.17 -7.76 -27.05
N SER A 173 10.73 -8.60 -27.99
CA SER A 173 11.57 -9.58 -28.68
C SER A 173 11.66 -9.29 -30.18
N VAL A 174 12.88 -9.31 -30.73
CA VAL A 174 13.17 -9.19 -32.16
C VAL A 174 14.12 -10.31 -32.56
N GLY A 175 13.58 -11.34 -33.24
CA GLY A 175 14.33 -12.57 -33.49
C GLY A 175 14.74 -13.26 -32.19
N GLU A 176 16.04 -13.42 -31.96
CA GLU A 176 16.60 -14.01 -30.73
C GLU A 176 16.93 -12.99 -29.64
N ASN A 177 16.85 -11.69 -29.95
CA ASN A 177 17.17 -10.62 -29.00
C ASN A 177 15.93 -10.23 -28.19
N GLN A 178 16.15 -9.95 -26.90
CA GLN A 178 15.11 -9.53 -25.97
C GLN A 178 15.59 -8.33 -25.17
N ASP A 179 14.66 -7.43 -24.83
CA ASP A 179 14.90 -6.29 -23.98
C ASP A 179 13.61 -5.92 -23.26
N THR A 180 13.73 -5.36 -22.06
CA THR A 180 12.58 -5.02 -21.21
C THR A 180 12.71 -3.57 -20.76
N VAL A 181 11.60 -2.83 -20.83
CA VAL A 181 11.47 -1.51 -20.21
C VAL A 181 10.24 -1.47 -19.33
N THR A 182 10.33 -0.78 -18.19
CA THR A 182 9.24 -0.72 -17.21
C THR A 182 8.86 0.72 -16.93
N PHE A 183 7.57 1.02 -17.06
CA PHE A 183 6.96 2.27 -16.60
C PHE A 183 6.22 2.04 -15.30
N ALA A 184 6.23 3.02 -14.41
CA ALA A 184 5.59 2.92 -13.11
C ALA A 184 4.56 4.04 -12.96
N PHE A 185 3.36 3.73 -12.51
CA PHE A 185 2.30 4.71 -12.29
C PHE A 185 1.57 4.39 -10.99
N CYS A 186 1.43 5.37 -10.11
CA CYS A 186 0.48 5.26 -9.02
C CYS A 186 -0.91 5.67 -9.52
N VAL A 187 -1.91 4.82 -9.28
CA VAL A 187 -3.30 5.09 -9.67
C VAL A 187 -4.22 5.05 -8.46
N GLU A 188 -5.27 5.89 -8.47
CA GLU A 188 -6.31 5.96 -7.45
C GLU A 188 -7.66 6.38 -8.04
#